data_AF-A0A8T6QLB6-F1
#
_entry.id   AF-A0A8T6QLB6-F1
#
_cell.length_a   1.000
_cell.length_b   1.000
_cell.length_c   1.000
_cell.angle_alpha   90.00
_cell.angle_beta   90.00
_cell.angle_gamma   90.00
#
_symmetry.space_group_name_H-M   'P 1'
#
loop_
_entity.id
_entity.type
_entity.pdbx_description
1 polymer ?
#
loop_
_entity_poly.entity_id
_entity_poly.type
_entity_poly.pdbx_seq_one_letter_code
_entity_poly.pdbx_strand_id
1 'polypeptide(L)'
;MTVYDILRTTARERVSDGAQTPVLTGERTAERTLVLIWPQLGDFDSLEYAWWVMRDWERLRAEHIDVRAVGIGDRASGQKFAEFTQFPADCLWVDPSADLHRQLDLYSGLTIDWPILRPSQAAWVNLMLMCAGIASPGTLREVLRGYTGDRTAPQLIGDEETIEDTPLPTMKGSFFRWAGGSGFQRPFELATLRLRNMTEVLSHWSTYVPDAQYMTQRGGTFLFNQAGELLYEYRDRGILGFAENMSNPLSFLWDETATTAPAATDPTQPSNDLPSSIS
;
A
#
# COMPACT_ATOMS: atom_id res chain seq x y z
N MET A 1 -18.81 -8.29 -11.28
CA MET A 1 -18.37 -8.96 -10.03
C MET A 1 -17.87 -7.87 -9.11
N THR A 2 -18.25 -7.84 -7.84
CA THR A 2 -17.77 -6.79 -6.91
C THR A 2 -16.33 -7.07 -6.49
N VAL A 3 -15.64 -6.06 -5.93
CA VAL A 3 -14.29 -6.25 -5.34
C VAL A 3 -14.31 -7.35 -4.28
N TYR A 4 -15.34 -7.36 -3.43
CA TYR A 4 -15.51 -8.38 -2.40
C TYR A 4 -15.64 -9.79 -3.00
N ASP A 5 -16.46 -9.95 -4.06
CA ASP A 5 -16.62 -11.23 -4.74
C ASP A 5 -15.29 -11.73 -5.34
N ILE A 6 -14.51 -10.84 -5.96
CA ILE A 6 -13.18 -11.15 -6.48
C ILE A 6 -12.29 -11.67 -5.35
N LEU A 7 -12.17 -10.94 -4.24
CA LEU A 7 -11.30 -11.31 -3.12
C LEU A 7 -11.75 -12.59 -2.38
N ARG A 8 -13.05 -12.90 -2.41
CA ARG A 8 -13.65 -14.09 -1.81
C ARG A 8 -13.53 -15.34 -2.69
N THR A 9 -13.31 -15.19 -3.99
CA THR A 9 -13.29 -16.33 -4.93
C THR A 9 -11.92 -16.57 -5.55
N THR A 10 -11.11 -15.54 -5.71
CA THR A 10 -9.78 -15.63 -6.32
C THR A 10 -8.78 -16.20 -5.33
N ALA A 11 -8.36 -17.45 -5.57
CA ALA A 11 -7.35 -18.11 -4.77
C ALA A 11 -5.95 -17.57 -5.07
N ARG A 12 -5.15 -17.37 -4.03
CA ARG A 12 -3.73 -17.00 -4.09
C ARG A 12 -2.92 -17.91 -3.17
N GLU A 13 -1.61 -17.95 -3.39
CA GLU A 13 -0.71 -18.69 -2.53
C GLU A 13 -0.50 -17.92 -1.23
N ARG A 14 -0.86 -18.52 -0.09
CA ARG A 14 -0.57 -17.96 1.23
C ARG A 14 0.89 -18.19 1.58
N VAL A 15 1.56 -17.17 2.11
CA VAL A 15 3.00 -17.21 2.37
C VAL A 15 3.35 -18.22 3.47
N SER A 16 2.57 -18.30 4.54
CA SER A 16 2.88 -19.16 5.69
C SER A 16 3.01 -20.64 5.32
N ASP A 17 2.09 -21.20 4.55
CA ASP A 17 1.99 -22.64 4.29
C ASP A 17 1.94 -23.05 2.81
N GLY A 18 1.90 -22.08 1.88
CA GLY A 18 1.81 -22.35 0.44
C GLY A 18 0.42 -22.82 -0.02
N ALA A 19 -0.59 -22.76 0.85
CA ALA A 19 -1.93 -23.17 0.49
C ALA A 19 -2.54 -22.18 -0.53
N GLN A 20 -3.25 -22.72 -1.53
CA GLN A 20 -4.05 -21.93 -2.46
C GLN A 20 -5.41 -21.65 -1.83
N THR A 21 -5.63 -20.42 -1.36
CA THR A 21 -6.88 -20.03 -0.71
C THR A 21 -7.35 -18.67 -1.20
N PRO A 22 -8.66 -18.38 -1.19
CA PRO A 22 -9.12 -17.01 -1.34
C PRO A 22 -8.46 -16.08 -0.31
N VAL A 23 -8.42 -14.78 -0.61
CA VAL A 23 -7.88 -13.76 0.30
C VAL A 23 -8.83 -13.57 1.48
N LEU A 24 -10.13 -13.49 1.18
CA LEU A 24 -11.18 -13.44 2.19
C LEU A 24 -11.61 -14.87 2.53
N THR A 25 -10.96 -15.44 3.54
CA THR A 25 -11.24 -16.80 4.08
C THR A 25 -11.61 -16.75 5.55
N GLY A 26 -12.31 -17.80 6.00
CA GLY A 26 -12.64 -18.01 7.42
C GLY A 26 -14.05 -17.60 7.84
N GLU A 27 -14.41 -17.96 9.07
CA GLU A 27 -15.63 -17.49 9.74
C GLU A 27 -15.48 -16.00 10.11
N ARG A 28 -16.57 -15.25 9.95
CA ARG A 28 -16.63 -13.78 10.03
C ARG A 28 -16.58 -13.31 11.49
N THR A 29 -15.45 -13.51 12.15
CA THR A 29 -15.26 -13.15 13.56
C THR A 29 -14.81 -11.71 13.75
N ALA A 30 -14.18 -11.11 12.75
CA ALA A 30 -13.78 -9.71 12.76
C ALA A 30 -14.95 -8.79 12.36
N GLU A 31 -15.01 -7.62 12.99
CA GLU A 31 -16.02 -6.60 12.68
C GLU A 31 -15.73 -5.90 11.35
N ARG A 32 -14.44 -5.73 11.04
CA ARG A 32 -13.95 -5.15 9.79
C ARG A 32 -12.77 -5.95 9.26
N THR A 33 -12.62 -5.99 7.94
CA THR A 33 -11.48 -6.60 7.27
C THR A 33 -10.79 -5.58 6.38
N LEU A 34 -9.55 -5.25 6.72
CA LEU A 34 -8.65 -4.44 5.92
C LEU A 34 -7.91 -5.34 4.91
N VAL A 35 -8.12 -5.09 3.63
CA VAL A 35 -7.43 -5.78 2.54
C VAL A 35 -6.50 -4.81 1.83
N LEU A 36 -5.21 -5.16 1.81
CA LEU A 36 -4.14 -4.40 1.18
C LEU A 36 -3.69 -5.13 -0.08
N ILE A 37 -3.84 -4.52 -1.24
CA ILE A 37 -3.33 -5.06 -2.50
C ILE A 37 -2.08 -4.27 -2.83
N TRP A 38 -0.94 -4.80 -2.43
CA TRP A 38 0.35 -4.16 -2.63
C TRP A 38 0.89 -4.40 -4.04
N PRO A 39 1.67 -3.46 -4.60
CA PRO A 39 2.44 -3.70 -5.81
C PRO A 39 3.52 -4.78 -5.56
N GLN A 40 4.64 -4.71 -6.26
CA GLN A 40 5.74 -5.63 -6.00
C GLN A 40 6.17 -5.59 -4.53
N LEU A 41 6.43 -6.73 -3.91
CA LEU A 41 6.83 -6.75 -2.50
C LEU A 41 8.16 -6.01 -2.25
N GLY A 42 9.02 -5.93 -3.26
CA GLY A 42 10.23 -5.09 -3.25
C GLY A 42 10.01 -3.60 -3.55
N ASP A 43 8.77 -3.15 -3.72
CA ASP A 43 8.46 -1.76 -4.04
C ASP A 43 8.46 -0.87 -2.78
N PHE A 44 8.72 0.43 -2.99
CA PHE A 44 8.68 1.43 -1.92
C PHE A 44 7.35 1.43 -1.16
N ASP A 45 6.24 1.32 -1.89
CA ASP A 45 4.89 1.42 -1.35
C ASP A 45 4.61 0.25 -0.41
N SER A 46 4.92 -0.97 -0.84
CA SER A 46 4.69 -2.20 -0.06
C SER A 46 5.42 -2.16 1.29
N LEU A 47 6.70 -1.78 1.29
CA LEU A 47 7.53 -1.77 2.49
C LEU A 47 7.15 -0.64 3.45
N GLU A 48 6.88 0.56 2.95
CA GLU A 48 6.44 1.68 3.79
C GLU A 48 5.05 1.41 4.35
N TYR A 49 4.12 0.87 3.56
CA TYR A 49 2.78 0.58 4.04
C TYR A 49 2.77 -0.56 5.09
N ALA A 50 3.55 -1.62 4.88
CA ALA A 50 3.72 -2.66 5.90
C ALA A 50 4.28 -2.10 7.21
N TRP A 51 5.22 -1.14 7.14
CA TRP A 51 5.72 -0.46 8.34
C TRP A 51 4.60 0.25 9.11
N TRP A 52 3.71 0.98 8.43
CA TRP A 52 2.56 1.63 9.07
C TRP A 52 1.58 0.64 9.71
N VAL A 53 1.31 -0.47 9.02
CA VAL A 53 0.43 -1.53 9.52
C VAL A 53 1.03 -2.21 10.75
N MET A 54 2.33 -2.50 10.72
CA MET A 54 3.01 -3.15 11.85
C MET A 54 3.13 -2.23 13.06
N ARG A 55 3.31 -0.92 12.84
CA ARG A 55 3.30 0.07 13.93
C ARG A 55 1.97 0.07 14.69
N ASP A 56 0.86 -0.04 13.97
CA ASP A 56 -0.49 0.02 14.55
C ASP A 56 -1.11 -1.38 14.76
N TRP A 57 -0.32 -2.45 14.65
CA TRP A 57 -0.80 -3.85 14.66
C TRP A 57 -1.63 -4.22 15.88
N GLU A 58 -1.13 -3.89 17.09
CA GLU A 58 -1.85 -4.18 18.33
C GLU A 58 -3.15 -3.39 18.44
N ARG A 59 -3.19 -2.16 17.90
CA ARG A 59 -4.42 -1.37 17.82
C ARG A 59 -5.41 -1.99 16.85
N LEU A 60 -4.97 -2.41 15.67
CA LEU A 60 -5.82 -3.11 14.69
C LEU A 60 -6.50 -4.35 15.31
N ARG A 61 -5.74 -5.13 16.08
CA ARG A 61 -6.26 -6.30 16.81
C ARG A 61 -7.24 -5.93 17.91
N ALA A 62 -6.95 -4.89 18.70
CA ALA A 62 -7.83 -4.41 19.76
C ALA A 62 -9.17 -3.88 19.22
N GLU A 63 -9.16 -3.31 18.02
CA GLU A 63 -10.34 -2.81 17.30
C GLU A 63 -11.03 -3.87 16.44
N HIS A 64 -10.67 -5.16 16.61
CA HIS A 64 -11.23 -6.29 15.86
C HIS A 64 -11.17 -6.13 14.33
N ILE A 65 -10.10 -5.50 13.82
CA ILE A 65 -9.83 -5.34 12.40
C ILE A 65 -8.90 -6.48 11.95
N ASP A 66 -9.41 -7.36 11.11
CA ASP A 66 -8.61 -8.40 10.48
C ASP A 66 -7.84 -7.82 9.28
N VAL A 67 -6.55 -8.15 9.17
CA VAL A 67 -5.68 -7.62 8.11
C VAL A 67 -5.33 -8.74 7.14
N ARG A 68 -5.42 -8.44 5.85
CA ARG A 68 -5.08 -9.33 4.74
C ARG A 68 -4.29 -8.53 3.71
N ALA A 69 -3.20 -9.10 3.21
CA ALA A 69 -2.40 -8.46 2.17
C ALA A 69 -2.15 -9.40 1.00
N VAL A 70 -2.11 -8.87 -0.22
CA VAL A 70 -1.65 -9.56 -1.42
C VAL A 70 -0.59 -8.71 -2.09
N GLY A 71 0.61 -9.25 -2.31
CA GLY A 71 1.68 -8.57 -3.03
C GLY A 71 2.05 -9.26 -4.35
N ILE A 72 2.63 -8.52 -5.28
CA ILE A 72 3.18 -9.11 -6.50
C ILE A 72 4.54 -9.72 -6.18
N GLY A 73 4.66 -11.02 -6.44
CA GLY A 73 5.84 -11.81 -6.11
C GLY A 73 5.50 -13.29 -6.00
N ASP A 74 6.47 -14.10 -5.59
CA ASP A 74 6.29 -15.51 -5.28
C ASP A 74 6.42 -15.77 -3.77
N ARG A 75 6.22 -17.02 -3.33
CA ARG A 75 6.30 -17.36 -1.91
C ARG A 75 7.66 -17.03 -1.28
N ALA A 76 8.76 -17.12 -2.01
CA ALA A 76 10.08 -16.76 -1.50
C ALA A 76 10.19 -15.25 -1.23
N SER A 77 9.67 -14.43 -2.15
CA SER A 77 9.55 -12.98 -1.97
C SER A 77 8.67 -12.65 -0.75
N GLY A 78 7.56 -13.35 -0.57
CA GLY A 78 6.64 -13.19 0.56
C GLY A 78 7.28 -13.56 1.90
N GLN A 79 8.05 -14.65 1.95
CA GLN A 79 8.76 -15.08 3.15
C GLN A 79 9.82 -14.06 3.56
N LYS A 80 10.61 -13.58 2.59
CA LYS A 80 11.64 -12.56 2.83
C LYS A 80 11.03 -11.23 3.26
N PHE A 81 9.92 -10.83 2.63
CA PHE A 81 9.16 -9.64 3.03
C PHE A 81 8.63 -9.75 4.47
N ALA A 82 8.03 -10.88 4.83
CA ALA A 82 7.54 -11.13 6.18
C ALA A 82 8.68 -11.14 7.22
N GLU A 83 9.83 -11.75 6.89
CA GLU A 83 11.02 -11.74 7.73
C GLU A 83 11.54 -10.32 7.98
N PHE A 84 11.62 -9.49 6.93
CA PHE A 84 12.16 -8.14 7.07
C PHE A 84 11.20 -7.17 7.76
N THR A 85 9.92 -7.19 7.36
CA THR A 85 8.89 -6.25 7.85
C THR A 85 8.23 -6.69 9.14
N GLN A 86 8.42 -7.95 9.55
CA GLN A 86 7.67 -8.61 10.63
C GLN A 86 6.16 -8.76 10.33
N PHE A 87 5.73 -8.52 9.09
CA PHE A 87 4.34 -8.73 8.69
C PHE A 87 3.97 -10.22 8.76
N PRO A 88 2.83 -10.60 9.38
CA PRO A 88 2.50 -12.02 9.56
C PRO A 88 2.28 -12.75 8.24
N ALA A 89 3.05 -13.82 8.03
CA ALA A 89 3.02 -14.61 6.80
C ALA A 89 1.68 -15.32 6.56
N ASP A 90 0.87 -15.54 7.59
CA ASP A 90 -0.48 -16.09 7.50
C ASP A 90 -1.53 -15.06 7.08
N CYS A 91 -1.19 -13.77 7.17
CA CYS A 91 -1.98 -12.65 6.67
C CYS A 91 -1.52 -12.17 5.29
N LEU A 92 -0.53 -12.82 4.66
CA LEU A 92 0.05 -12.44 3.38
C LEU A 92 -0.14 -13.51 2.31
N TRP A 93 -0.60 -13.08 1.14
CA TRP A 93 -0.69 -13.85 -0.09
C TRP A 93 0.17 -13.23 -1.18
N VAL A 94 0.49 -14.03 -2.19
CA VAL A 94 1.28 -13.58 -3.34
C VAL A 94 0.56 -13.83 -4.66
N ASP A 95 0.77 -12.92 -5.60
CA ASP A 95 0.21 -12.94 -6.94
C ASP A 95 1.30 -12.71 -7.99
N PRO A 96 2.00 -13.78 -8.44
CA PRO A 96 3.19 -13.65 -9.29
C PRO A 96 2.93 -12.95 -10.63
N SER A 97 1.71 -13.03 -11.15
CA SER A 97 1.31 -12.53 -12.46
C SER A 97 0.55 -11.20 -12.42
N ALA A 98 0.35 -10.62 -11.24
CA ALA A 98 -0.52 -9.45 -11.02
C ALA A 98 -1.94 -9.63 -11.61
N ASP A 99 -2.44 -10.87 -11.65
CA ASP A 99 -3.79 -11.18 -12.16
C ASP A 99 -4.88 -10.57 -11.29
N LEU A 100 -4.69 -10.52 -9.98
CA LEU A 100 -5.63 -9.91 -9.04
C LEU A 100 -5.66 -8.40 -9.25
N HIS A 101 -4.51 -7.76 -9.43
CA HIS A 101 -4.43 -6.33 -9.73
C HIS A 101 -5.22 -5.96 -10.98
N ARG A 102 -5.12 -6.78 -12.04
CA ARG A 102 -5.92 -6.60 -13.26
C ARG A 102 -7.41 -6.85 -13.04
N GLN A 103 -7.78 -7.92 -12.34
CA GLN A 103 -9.19 -8.21 -12.02
C GLN A 103 -9.84 -7.08 -11.21
N LEU A 104 -9.07 -6.47 -10.33
CA LEU A 104 -9.50 -5.35 -9.52
C LEU A 104 -9.47 -4.02 -10.26
N ASP A 105 -8.92 -3.93 -11.47
CA ASP A 105 -8.72 -2.68 -12.24
C ASP A 105 -7.79 -1.67 -11.52
N LEU A 106 -6.68 -2.16 -10.97
CA LEU A 106 -5.66 -1.34 -10.32
C LEU A 106 -4.69 -0.76 -11.37
N TYR A 107 -4.20 0.45 -11.09
CA TYR A 107 -3.38 1.20 -12.03
C TYR A 107 -2.08 0.45 -12.41
N SER A 108 -1.91 0.14 -13.70
CA SER A 108 -0.74 -0.60 -14.20
C SER A 108 0.57 0.20 -14.20
N GLY A 109 0.51 1.50 -13.90
CA GLY A 109 1.65 2.38 -14.04
C GLY A 109 1.94 2.76 -15.49
N LEU A 110 3.17 3.21 -15.73
CA LEU A 110 3.65 3.58 -17.06
C LEU A 110 4.03 2.35 -17.88
N THR A 111 3.41 2.16 -19.04
CA THR A 111 3.64 0.99 -19.91
C THR A 111 4.12 1.40 -21.30
N ILE A 112 5.10 2.32 -21.38
CA ILE A 112 5.71 2.67 -22.67
C ILE A 112 6.44 1.44 -23.21
N ASP A 113 6.16 1.11 -24.47
CA ASP A 113 6.88 0.09 -25.20
C ASP A 113 8.18 0.65 -25.76
N TRP A 114 9.28 -0.07 -25.53
CA TRP A 114 10.62 0.31 -25.94
C TRP A 114 11.14 -0.76 -26.91
N PRO A 115 11.02 -0.57 -28.24
CA PRO A 115 11.20 -1.64 -29.24
C PRO A 115 12.58 -2.34 -29.23
N ILE A 116 13.58 -1.72 -28.59
CA ILE A 116 14.97 -2.20 -28.54
C ILE A 116 15.29 -2.84 -27.18
N LEU A 117 14.47 -2.60 -26.15
CA LEU A 117 14.71 -3.09 -24.79
C LEU A 117 14.01 -4.42 -24.54
N ARG A 118 14.60 -5.27 -23.69
CA ARG A 118 13.90 -6.43 -23.16
C ARG A 118 12.76 -5.98 -22.23
N PRO A 119 11.68 -6.78 -22.04
CA PRO A 119 10.55 -6.39 -21.20
C PRO A 119 10.94 -5.93 -19.78
N SER A 120 11.88 -6.62 -19.13
CA SER A 120 12.40 -6.23 -17.81
C SER A 120 13.15 -4.90 -17.81
N GLN A 121 13.91 -4.61 -18.87
CA GLN A 121 14.62 -3.33 -19.03
C GLN A 121 13.64 -2.19 -19.31
N ALA A 122 12.63 -2.44 -20.16
CA ALA A 122 11.56 -1.50 -20.44
C ALA A 122 10.78 -1.14 -19.17
N ALA A 123 10.40 -2.13 -18.37
CA ALA A 123 9.72 -1.92 -17.09
C ALA A 123 10.58 -1.12 -16.11
N TRP A 124 11.89 -1.39 -16.03
CA TRP A 124 12.81 -0.62 -15.20
C TRP A 124 12.91 0.86 -15.65
N VAL A 125 13.02 1.11 -16.96
CA VAL A 125 13.02 2.48 -17.51
C VAL A 125 11.71 3.19 -17.18
N ASN A 126 10.57 2.51 -17.36
CA ASN A 126 9.27 3.07 -17.02
C ASN A 126 9.15 3.40 -15.53
N LEU A 127 9.66 2.53 -14.64
CA LEU A 127 9.73 2.81 -13.22
C LEU A 127 10.57 4.05 -12.92
N MET A 128 11.76 4.20 -13.54
CA MET A 128 12.60 5.37 -13.33
C MET A 128 11.91 6.67 -13.77
N LEU A 129 11.15 6.64 -14.87
CA LEU A 129 10.34 7.78 -15.31
C LEU A 129 9.23 8.11 -14.30
N MET A 130 8.57 7.08 -13.74
CA MET A 130 7.59 7.26 -12.67
C MET A 130 8.22 7.83 -11.39
N CYS A 131 9.42 7.39 -11.01
CA CYS A 131 10.18 7.98 -9.89
C CYS A 131 10.49 9.47 -10.15
N ALA A 132 10.68 9.85 -11.41
CA ALA A 132 10.83 11.26 -11.83
C ALA A 132 9.48 12.02 -11.93
N GLY A 133 8.35 11.39 -11.59
CA GLY A 133 7.01 11.98 -11.57
C GLY A 133 6.18 11.80 -12.84
N ILE A 134 6.70 11.10 -13.86
CA ILE A 134 5.97 10.88 -15.12
C ILE A 134 4.94 9.78 -14.92
N ALA A 135 3.67 10.07 -15.22
CA ALA A 135 2.55 9.14 -14.97
C ALA A 135 2.49 8.65 -13.51
N SER A 136 2.94 9.50 -12.58
CA SER A 136 3.01 9.19 -11.15
C SER A 136 2.73 10.45 -10.33
N PRO A 137 1.45 10.89 -10.26
CA PRO A 137 1.08 12.15 -9.60
C PRO A 137 1.44 12.13 -8.12
N GLY A 138 2.04 13.22 -7.62
CA GLY A 138 2.38 13.38 -6.20
C GLY A 138 3.73 12.78 -5.78
N THR A 139 4.35 11.90 -6.57
CA THR A 139 5.61 11.23 -6.20
C THR A 139 6.72 12.18 -5.78
N LEU A 140 7.00 13.23 -6.56
CA LEU A 140 8.06 14.18 -6.22
C LEU A 140 7.76 14.96 -4.93
N ARG A 141 6.48 15.22 -4.62
CA ARG A 141 6.07 15.86 -3.36
C ARG A 141 6.38 14.94 -2.19
N GLU A 142 6.08 13.65 -2.33
CA GLU A 142 6.32 12.64 -1.30
C GLU A 142 7.81 12.34 -1.10
N VAL A 143 8.61 12.43 -2.17
CA VAL A 143 10.08 12.42 -2.05
C VAL A 143 10.53 13.62 -1.22
N LEU A 144 10.10 14.84 -1.57
CA LEU A 144 10.46 16.06 -0.84
C LEU A 144 10.04 16.01 0.63
N ARG A 145 8.82 15.52 0.92
CA ARG A 145 8.30 15.32 2.30
C ARG A 145 9.24 14.45 3.14
N GLY A 146 9.87 13.46 2.52
CA GLY A 146 10.87 12.61 3.17
C GLY A 146 12.08 13.37 3.72
N TYR A 147 12.52 14.41 3.00
CA TYR A 147 13.68 15.22 3.38
C TYR A 147 13.29 16.42 4.26
N THR A 148 12.13 17.05 4.02
CA THR A 148 11.70 18.24 4.76
C THR A 148 10.96 17.94 6.06
N GLY A 149 10.47 16.70 6.24
CA GLY A 149 9.60 16.33 7.35
C GLY A 149 8.16 16.76 7.12
N ASP A 150 7.30 16.37 8.07
CA ASP A 150 5.86 16.62 8.05
C ASP A 150 5.33 16.81 9.48
N ARG A 151 4.85 18.02 9.78
CA ARG A 151 4.34 18.39 11.11
C ARG A 151 2.98 17.79 11.45
N THR A 152 2.28 17.26 10.44
CA THR A 152 0.96 16.62 10.60
C THR A 152 1.08 15.11 10.72
N ALA A 153 2.25 14.54 10.38
CA ALA A 153 2.56 13.13 10.55
C ALA A 153 3.18 12.88 11.94
N PRO A 154 2.90 11.72 12.57
CA PRO A 154 3.59 11.30 13.78
C PRO A 154 5.09 11.09 13.53
N GLN A 155 5.86 11.15 14.62
CA GLN A 155 7.28 10.80 14.60
C GLN A 155 7.46 9.34 14.20
N LEU A 156 8.35 9.07 13.24
CA LEU A 156 8.55 7.73 12.69
C LEU A 156 9.61 6.93 13.45
N ILE A 157 10.67 7.61 13.90
CA ILE A 157 11.80 6.98 14.59
C ILE A 157 11.81 7.48 16.03
N GLY A 158 11.77 6.57 17.00
CA GLY A 158 11.79 6.93 18.42
C GLY A 158 13.08 7.65 18.82
N ASP A 159 13.03 8.51 19.83
CA ASP A 159 14.25 9.23 20.25
C ASP A 159 15.33 8.31 20.81
N GLU A 160 14.93 7.24 21.50
CA GLU A 160 15.82 6.22 22.04
C GLU A 160 16.05 5.04 21.09
N GLU A 161 15.43 5.07 19.91
CA GLU A 161 15.66 4.05 18.89
C GLU A 161 17.06 4.22 18.31
N THR A 162 17.80 3.11 18.23
CA THR A 162 19.11 3.09 17.56
C THR A 162 18.91 2.52 16.18
N ILE A 163 19.30 3.30 15.17
CA ILE A 163 19.32 2.86 13.77
C ILE A 163 20.67 2.20 13.53
N GLU A 164 20.66 0.89 13.31
CA GLU A 164 21.86 0.08 13.03
C GLU A 164 21.82 -0.48 11.60
N ASP A 165 21.52 0.38 10.63
CA ASP A 165 21.27 -0.03 9.24
C ASP A 165 22.37 0.49 8.30
N THR A 166 23.09 -0.42 7.65
CA THR A 166 24.01 -0.06 6.54
C THR A 166 23.14 0.45 5.36
N PRO A 167 23.49 1.53 4.65
CA PRO A 167 24.78 2.24 4.57
C PRO A 167 24.98 3.39 5.57
N LEU A 168 24.06 3.60 6.50
CA LEU A 168 24.15 4.70 7.47
C LEU A 168 25.04 4.29 8.66
N PRO A 169 25.81 5.23 9.24
CA PRO A 169 26.47 4.97 10.51
C PRO A 169 25.43 4.80 11.62
N THR A 170 25.74 3.98 12.62
CA THR A 170 24.89 3.80 13.79
C THR A 170 24.59 5.14 14.46
N MET A 171 23.31 5.46 14.62
CA MET A 171 22.87 6.72 15.22
C MET A 171 21.60 6.54 16.04
N LYS A 172 21.47 7.33 17.10
CA LYS A 172 20.22 7.44 17.86
C LYS A 172 19.21 8.31 17.12
N GLY A 173 17.94 7.95 17.15
CA GLY A 173 16.84 8.74 16.60
C GLY A 173 16.76 10.16 17.18
N SER A 174 17.26 10.38 18.41
CA SER A 174 17.42 11.72 18.99
C SER A 174 18.24 12.69 18.13
N PHE A 175 19.07 12.19 17.21
CA PHE A 175 19.84 13.03 16.27
C PHE A 175 18.92 13.89 15.38
N PHE A 176 17.78 13.36 14.95
CA PHE A 176 16.81 14.10 14.12
C PHE A 176 16.17 15.28 14.87
N ARG A 177 16.22 15.33 16.21
CA ARG A 177 15.75 16.50 16.97
C ARG A 177 16.45 17.78 16.55
N TRP A 178 17.73 17.68 16.18
CA TRP A 178 18.53 18.84 15.77
C TRP A 178 18.06 19.44 14.43
N ALA A 179 17.37 18.65 13.60
CA ALA A 179 16.86 19.10 12.31
C ALA A 179 15.46 19.72 12.39
N GLY A 180 14.66 19.43 13.43
CA GLY A 180 13.27 19.90 13.46
C GLY A 180 12.49 19.88 14.78
N GLY A 181 13.02 19.32 15.87
CA GLY A 181 12.28 19.18 17.14
C GLY A 181 11.77 17.76 17.40
N SER A 182 10.57 17.60 17.97
CA SER A 182 10.01 16.30 18.38
C SER A 182 8.49 16.24 18.21
N GLY A 183 7.92 15.03 18.20
CA GLY A 183 6.46 14.81 18.20
C GLY A 183 5.80 14.89 16.83
N PHE A 184 6.58 14.91 15.76
CA PHE A 184 6.12 14.85 14.37
C PHE A 184 7.16 14.17 13.49
N GLN A 185 6.86 13.86 12.23
CA GLN A 185 7.84 13.32 11.29
C GLN A 185 8.94 14.35 11.02
N ARG A 186 10.12 14.13 11.59
CA ARG A 186 11.22 15.08 11.51
C ARG A 186 11.88 15.05 10.12
N PRO A 187 12.58 16.12 9.71
CA PRO A 187 13.36 16.10 8.47
C PRO A 187 14.28 14.88 8.42
N PHE A 188 14.37 14.26 7.24
CA PHE A 188 15.16 13.06 6.95
C PHE A 188 14.70 11.74 7.57
N GLU A 189 13.78 11.69 8.55
CA GLU A 189 13.35 10.41 9.14
C GLU A 189 12.76 9.44 8.11
N LEU A 190 11.81 9.93 7.33
CA LEU A 190 11.15 9.12 6.30
C LEU A 190 12.13 8.76 5.18
N ALA A 191 13.05 9.66 4.82
CA ALA A 191 14.11 9.34 3.86
C ALA A 191 15.05 8.23 4.40
N THR A 192 15.38 8.25 5.69
CA THR A 192 16.16 7.21 6.35
C THR A 192 15.42 5.86 6.36
N LEU A 193 14.13 5.85 6.69
CA LEU A 193 13.29 4.64 6.62
C LEU A 193 13.31 4.05 5.19
N ARG A 194 13.10 4.90 4.18
CA ARG A 194 13.12 4.48 2.77
C ARG A 194 14.50 3.98 2.33
N LEU A 195 15.58 4.61 2.78
CA LEU A 195 16.94 4.18 2.45
C LEU A 195 17.26 2.79 3.03
N ARG A 196 16.80 2.50 4.25
CA ARG A 196 16.90 1.15 4.84
C ARG A 196 16.15 0.13 3.98
N ASN A 197 14.89 0.44 3.63
CA ASN A 197 14.07 -0.42 2.77
C ASN A 197 14.75 -0.68 1.42
N MET A 198 15.29 0.36 0.77
CA MET A 198 16.06 0.21 -0.47
C MET A 198 17.27 -0.69 -0.29
N THR A 199 17.99 -0.55 0.82
CA THR A 199 19.21 -1.34 1.05
C THR A 199 18.90 -2.83 1.19
N GLU A 200 17.83 -3.17 1.92
CA GLU A 200 17.32 -4.55 2.00
C GLU A 200 16.94 -5.08 0.61
N VAL A 201 16.08 -4.36 -0.11
CA VAL A 201 15.58 -4.83 -1.40
C VAL A 201 16.70 -4.99 -2.42
N LEU A 202 17.60 -4.03 -2.52
CA LEU A 202 18.71 -4.09 -3.49
C LEU A 202 19.70 -5.22 -3.16
N SER A 203 19.90 -5.52 -1.87
CA SER A 203 20.75 -6.64 -1.44
C SER A 203 20.12 -8.01 -1.76
N HIS A 204 18.80 -8.05 -1.92
CA HIS A 204 18.02 -9.27 -2.16
C HIS A 204 17.13 -9.16 -3.41
N TRP A 205 17.58 -8.41 -4.41
CA TRP A 205 16.76 -7.98 -5.55
C TRP A 205 16.04 -9.13 -6.25
N SER A 206 16.77 -10.19 -6.59
CA SER A 206 16.21 -11.35 -7.31
C SER A 206 15.15 -12.11 -6.50
N THR A 207 15.14 -11.96 -5.18
CA THR A 207 14.13 -12.56 -4.30
C THR A 207 12.89 -11.67 -4.23
N TYR A 208 13.05 -10.35 -4.06
CA TYR A 208 11.91 -9.43 -3.97
C TYR A 208 11.23 -9.15 -5.31
N VAL A 209 11.98 -9.21 -6.41
CA VAL A 209 11.54 -8.87 -7.77
C VAL A 209 11.76 -10.10 -8.68
N PRO A 210 11.00 -11.19 -8.51
CA PRO A 210 11.16 -12.39 -9.33
C PRO A 210 10.77 -12.14 -10.80
N ASP A 211 9.80 -11.23 -11.03
CA ASP A 211 9.43 -10.75 -12.36
C ASP A 211 9.37 -9.21 -12.36
N ALA A 212 10.26 -8.59 -13.13
CA ALA A 212 10.38 -7.14 -13.26
C ALA A 212 9.30 -6.52 -14.16
N GLN A 213 8.52 -7.31 -14.91
CA GLN A 213 7.51 -6.78 -15.83
C GLN A 213 6.38 -6.03 -15.11
N TYR A 214 6.18 -6.32 -13.81
CA TYR A 214 5.12 -5.74 -13.00
C TYR A 214 5.57 -4.59 -12.10
N MET A 215 6.81 -4.11 -12.22
CA MET A 215 7.37 -3.08 -11.33
C MET A 215 6.58 -1.76 -11.32
N THR A 216 5.91 -1.41 -12.41
CA THR A 216 5.12 -0.18 -12.50
C THR A 216 3.72 -0.33 -11.93
N GLN A 217 3.22 -1.57 -11.80
CA GLN A 217 1.89 -1.87 -11.27
C GLN A 217 1.76 -1.26 -9.87
N ARG A 218 0.65 -0.57 -9.62
CA ARG A 218 0.31 0.03 -8.32
C ARG A 218 -0.80 -0.75 -7.63
N GLY A 219 -0.97 -0.46 -6.36
CA GLY A 219 -1.84 -1.17 -5.44
C GLY A 219 -3.20 -0.52 -5.19
N GLY A 220 -3.82 -0.96 -4.11
CA GLY A 220 -5.03 -0.38 -3.56
C GLY A 220 -5.34 -0.89 -2.15
N THR A 221 -6.20 -0.16 -1.45
CA THR A 221 -6.66 -0.46 -0.09
C THR A 221 -8.16 -0.59 -0.09
N PHE A 222 -8.68 -1.63 0.58
CA PHE A 222 -10.10 -1.86 0.73
C PHE A 222 -10.43 -2.18 2.19
N LEU A 223 -11.51 -1.61 2.70
CA LEU A 223 -12.06 -1.96 4.01
C LEU A 223 -13.46 -2.51 3.84
N PHE A 224 -13.72 -3.68 4.39
CA PHE A 224 -15.04 -4.28 4.41
C PHE A 224 -15.58 -4.35 5.83
N ASN A 225 -16.89 -4.20 5.98
CA ASN A 225 -17.55 -4.55 7.23
C ASN A 225 -17.76 -6.07 7.34
N GLN A 226 -18.27 -6.51 8.49
CA GLN A 226 -18.59 -7.90 8.70
C GLN A 226 -19.49 -8.44 7.60
N ALA A 227 -20.49 -7.70 7.10
CA ALA A 227 -21.42 -8.08 6.02
C ALA A 227 -20.80 -8.15 4.61
N GLY A 228 -19.53 -7.75 4.45
CA GLY A 228 -18.81 -7.76 3.17
C GLY A 228 -19.09 -6.53 2.32
N GLU A 229 -19.72 -5.51 2.90
CA GLU A 229 -19.95 -4.22 2.27
C GLU A 229 -18.67 -3.41 2.33
N LEU A 230 -18.36 -2.72 1.22
CA LEU A 230 -17.18 -1.87 1.10
C LEU A 230 -17.40 -0.56 1.87
N LEU A 231 -16.56 -0.30 2.87
CA LEU A 231 -16.57 0.90 3.70
C LEU A 231 -15.56 1.96 3.22
N TYR A 232 -14.41 1.51 2.71
CA TYR A 232 -13.34 2.39 2.25
C TYR A 232 -12.64 1.77 1.05
N GLU A 233 -12.27 2.61 0.10
CA GLU A 233 -11.51 2.23 -1.08
C GLU A 233 -10.52 3.34 -1.44
N TYR A 234 -9.27 2.94 -1.63
CA TYR A 234 -8.25 3.79 -2.21
C TYR A 234 -7.50 3.03 -3.29
N ARG A 235 -7.24 3.71 -4.41
CA ARG A 235 -6.54 3.15 -5.56
C ARG A 235 -5.35 4.02 -5.89
N ASP A 236 -4.18 3.44 -5.75
CA ASP A 236 -2.90 4.11 -5.88
C ASP A 236 -2.70 4.55 -7.34
N ARG A 237 -2.22 5.78 -7.54
CA ARG A 237 -2.00 6.34 -8.90
C ARG A 237 -0.55 6.69 -9.19
N GLY A 238 0.35 6.45 -8.25
CA GLY A 238 1.76 6.77 -8.38
C GLY A 238 2.59 6.15 -7.28
N ILE A 239 3.90 6.18 -7.47
CA ILE A 239 4.89 5.74 -6.47
C ILE A 239 4.82 6.69 -5.27
N LEU A 240 4.90 6.12 -4.06
CA LEU A 240 4.74 6.78 -2.77
C LEU A 240 3.35 7.37 -2.56
N GLY A 241 2.36 6.90 -3.31
CA GLY A 241 0.97 7.37 -3.25
C GLY A 241 0.02 6.22 -2.90
N PHE A 242 0.37 5.41 -1.89
CA PHE A 242 -0.34 4.20 -1.50
C PHE A 242 -1.48 4.43 -0.49
N ALA A 243 -1.67 5.67 -0.06
CA ALA A 243 -2.75 6.07 0.83
C ALA A 243 -3.26 7.47 0.50
N GLU A 244 -4.54 7.71 0.77
CA GLU A 244 -5.17 9.03 0.60
C GLU A 244 -4.51 10.09 1.50
N ASN A 245 -4.16 9.70 2.73
CA ASN A 245 -3.46 10.53 3.69
C ASN A 245 -2.06 9.95 3.97
N MET A 246 -1.05 10.39 3.21
CA MET A 246 0.34 9.93 3.38
C MET A 246 0.99 10.35 4.70
N SER A 247 0.44 11.35 5.39
CA SER A 247 0.87 11.75 6.74
C SER A 247 0.41 10.75 7.80
N ASN A 248 -0.69 10.03 7.54
CA ASN A 248 -1.23 9.00 8.41
C ASN A 248 -2.05 7.97 7.62
N PRO A 249 -1.39 7.01 6.93
CA PRO A 249 -2.00 6.09 5.97
C PRO A 249 -3.20 5.30 6.47
N LEU A 250 -3.29 5.03 7.78
CA LEU A 250 -4.36 4.25 8.40
C LEU A 250 -5.45 5.11 9.06
N SER A 251 -5.40 6.44 8.90
CA SER A 251 -6.34 7.37 9.55
C SER A 251 -7.82 7.04 9.31
N PHE A 252 -8.16 6.59 8.10
CA PHE A 252 -9.52 6.20 7.73
C PHE A 252 -10.12 5.07 8.58
N LEU A 253 -9.30 4.28 9.29
CA LEU A 253 -9.77 3.21 10.17
C LEU A 253 -10.35 3.72 11.49
N TRP A 254 -9.99 4.94 11.87
CA TRP A 254 -10.34 5.52 13.17
C TRP A 254 -11.37 6.63 13.07
N ASP A 255 -11.64 7.11 11.86
CA ASP A 255 -12.67 8.12 11.61
C ASP A 255 -14.05 7.44 11.51
N GLU A 256 -14.89 7.63 12.53
CA GLU A 256 -16.25 7.05 12.59
C GLU A 256 -17.14 7.50 11.41
N THR A 257 -16.84 8.65 10.81
CA THR A 257 -17.58 9.24 9.68
C THR A 257 -17.31 8.57 8.33
N ALA A 258 -16.25 7.77 8.19
CA ALA A 258 -15.96 7.04 6.94
C ALA A 258 -17.00 5.92 6.66
N THR A 259 -17.82 5.57 7.66
CA THR A 259 -18.88 4.56 7.56
C THR A 259 -20.12 5.04 6.80
N THR A 260 -20.17 6.30 6.31
CA THR A 260 -21.36 6.86 5.66
C THR A 260 -21.03 7.75 4.46
N ALA A 261 -20.48 7.18 3.40
CA ALA A 261 -20.55 7.82 2.08
C ALA A 261 -21.81 7.33 1.35
N PRO A 262 -22.78 8.21 1.01
CA PRO A 262 -23.88 7.83 0.13
C PRO A 262 -23.34 7.57 -1.28
N ALA A 263 -23.83 6.52 -1.92
CA ALA A 263 -23.56 6.21 -3.32
C ALA A 263 -23.75 7.47 -4.17
N ALA A 264 -22.76 7.77 -5.02
CA ALA A 264 -22.82 8.87 -5.97
C ALA A 264 -24.14 8.78 -6.76
N THR A 265 -25.00 9.79 -6.58
CA THR A 265 -26.18 9.98 -7.41
C THR A 265 -25.73 10.27 -8.83
N ASP A 266 -26.10 9.37 -9.74
CA ASP A 266 -25.98 9.48 -11.19
C ASP A 266 -26.64 10.78 -11.69
N PRO A 267 -25.89 11.71 -12.31
CA PRO A 267 -26.45 12.94 -12.84
C PRO A 267 -27.04 12.71 -14.24
N THR A 268 -27.90 11.70 -14.42
CA THR A 268 -28.68 11.52 -15.64
C THR A 268 -30.07 10.93 -15.40
N GLN A 269 -30.91 11.63 -14.63
CA GLN A 269 -32.36 11.51 -14.79
C GLN A 269 -32.96 12.85 -15.20
N PRO A 270 -33.64 12.95 -16.36
CA PRO A 270 -34.35 14.17 -16.73
C PRO A 270 -35.60 14.33 -15.86
N SER A 271 -35.75 15.51 -15.28
CA SER A 271 -36.95 15.93 -14.55
C SER A 271 -38.17 15.94 -15.48
N ASN A 272 -39.07 14.99 -15.30
CA ASN A 272 -40.41 15.04 -15.88
C ASN A 272 -41.34 15.73 -14.88
N ASP A 273 -41.35 17.06 -14.87
CA ASP A 273 -42.44 17.83 -14.27
C ASP A 273 -43.14 18.63 -15.38
N LEU A 274 -44.25 18.05 -15.86
CA LEU A 274 -45.28 18.75 -16.62
C LEU A 274 -46.20 19.46 -15.61
N PRO A 275 -46.42 20.78 -15.71
CA PRO A 275 -47.46 21.43 -14.93
C PRO A 275 -48.84 21.04 -15.49
N SER A 276 -49.59 20.32 -14.67
CA SER A 276 -51.03 20.12 -14.87
C SER A 276 -51.75 21.45 -14.71
N SER A 277 -52.51 21.84 -15.72
CA SER A 277 -53.44 22.96 -15.72
C SER A 277 -54.69 22.67 -14.88
N ILE A 278 -55.49 23.73 -14.69
CA ILE A 278 -56.90 23.78 -14.22
C ILE A 278 -57.00 24.04 -12.69
N SER A 279 -57.64 25.07 -12.15
CA SER A 279 -58.74 25.98 -12.58
C SER A 279 -58.51 27.42 -12.14
#